data_AF-A0A225AKC0-F1
#
_entry.id   AF-A0A225AKC0-F1
#
_cell.length_a   1.000
_cell.length_b   1.000
_cell.length_c   1.000
_cell.angle_alpha   90.00
_cell.angle_beta   90.00
_cell.angle_gamma   90.00
#
_symmetry.space_group_name_H-M   'P 1'
#
loop_
_entity.id
_entity.type
_entity.pdbx_description
1 polymer ?
#
loop_
_entity_poly.entity_id
_entity_poly.type
_entity_poly.pdbx_seq_one_letter_code
_entity_poly.pdbx_strand_id
1 'polypeptide(L)'
;MHRPINCLSLEFAVFVTLICIIGKDSSNLVERSSISYSETQEQWYRQGGDLQDIAGIRRKALRWDGKDRVLSGMWHLSWICHRIGASSSYSSTVSAPKATTFIMLDSSINNGSPPRTPVYFLSIGGPNFMEDIAHPAYVRLGEVGREITTKVKPKAVIVFSAHWQDGPSKIQINAAEQTDLIYDFYGFPPHYYEYDYPNRGSPEIAEKVIERLEGTGIQVERVKRGLDHGVWAGFIVAFDPKKNPLNVPIVQVSLLNGEDVDQHYRMGQALEKLRDEGILIIGAGMAVHNLLDFRAMRMSGGSKLMPYTLSFDEALKEAATAKPAERQAKLSALIKRHDARKAHPTLEHLLPIYVSAGAAGSDVGERLWTFAEMSLNWAQYRFGEVLEA
;
A
#
# COMPACT_ATOMS: atom_id res chain seq x y z
N MET A 1 -19.00 -64.72 -12.88
CA MET A 1 -18.88 -64.82 -11.41
C MET A 1 -18.76 -63.38 -10.90
N HIS A 2 -19.86 -62.73 -10.53
CA HIS A 2 -20.60 -62.82 -9.25
C HIS A 2 -20.03 -61.93 -8.13
N ARG A 3 -20.85 -60.96 -7.69
CA ARG A 3 -20.79 -60.29 -6.38
C ARG A 3 -21.51 -61.15 -5.32
N PRO A 4 -21.41 -60.85 -4.01
CA PRO A 4 -22.38 -59.96 -3.32
C PRO A 4 -21.72 -58.62 -2.87
N ILE A 5 -22.35 -57.43 -2.73
CA ILE A 5 -23.66 -56.99 -2.15
C ILE A 5 -23.56 -56.91 -0.61
N ASN A 6 -23.35 -55.69 -0.05
CA ASN A 6 -24.32 -54.73 0.56
C ASN A 6 -24.90 -55.23 1.92
N CYS A 7 -25.33 -54.43 2.90
CA CYS A 7 -26.30 -53.30 2.95
C CYS A 7 -26.12 -52.52 4.28
N LEU A 8 -26.76 -51.37 4.59
CA LEU A 8 -27.77 -50.50 3.92
C LEU A 8 -27.37 -49.02 4.23
N SER A 9 -28.10 -47.93 4.56
CA SER A 9 -29.50 -47.38 4.66
C SER A 9 -29.34 -45.88 5.08
N LEU A 10 -30.20 -44.86 4.90
CA LEU A 10 -31.45 -44.49 4.17
C LEU A 10 -31.55 -42.93 4.36
N GLU A 11 -32.31 -42.07 3.68
CA GLU A 11 -33.05 -41.99 2.38
C GLU A 11 -33.24 -40.47 2.10
N PHE A 12 -33.11 -39.81 0.94
CA PHE A 12 -33.02 -40.15 -0.49
C PHE A 12 -34.31 -39.93 -1.34
N ALA A 13 -34.76 -38.67 -1.46
CA ALA A 13 -35.84 -38.23 -2.37
C ALA A 13 -35.60 -36.78 -2.87
N VAL A 14 -35.99 -36.32 -4.07
CA VAL A 14 -36.53 -36.99 -5.28
C VAL A 14 -36.16 -36.16 -6.54
N PHE A 15 -36.43 -36.67 -7.76
CA PHE A 15 -35.90 -36.24 -9.06
C PHE A 15 -36.82 -35.28 -9.89
N VAL A 16 -36.19 -34.40 -10.69
CA VAL A 16 -36.55 -34.01 -12.09
C VAL A 16 -37.77 -33.09 -12.43
N THR A 17 -37.42 -31.95 -13.06
CA THR A 17 -38.06 -31.18 -14.17
C THR A 17 -39.53 -30.72 -14.13
N LEU A 18 -39.71 -29.39 -14.30
CA LEU A 18 -40.73 -28.82 -15.21
C LEU A 18 -40.27 -27.48 -15.81
N ILE A 19 -40.68 -27.18 -17.05
CA ILE A 19 -40.50 -25.89 -17.75
C ILE A 19 -41.84 -25.47 -18.41
N CYS A 20 -42.07 -24.15 -18.47
CA CYS A 20 -43.13 -23.43 -19.20
C CYS A 20 -44.57 -23.42 -18.64
N ILE A 21 -45.29 -22.37 -19.08
CA ILE A 21 -46.65 -21.92 -18.71
C ILE A 21 -46.68 -21.33 -17.28
N ILE A 22 -47.02 -20.05 -17.05
CA ILE A 22 -47.76 -19.08 -17.88
C ILE A 22 -46.83 -18.02 -18.51
N GLY A 23 -47.22 -17.47 -19.65
CA GLY A 23 -46.65 -16.25 -20.25
C GLY A 23 -47.74 -15.24 -20.65
N LYS A 24 -47.31 -14.11 -21.22
CA LYS A 24 -48.02 -12.82 -21.36
C LYS A 24 -47.86 -11.90 -20.13
N ASP A 25 -47.75 -10.58 -20.25
CA ASP A 25 -47.83 -9.77 -21.48
C ASP A 25 -46.75 -8.68 -21.64
N SER A 26 -46.72 -8.15 -22.86
CA SER A 26 -45.74 -7.24 -23.47
C SER A 26 -45.49 -5.89 -22.78
N SER A 27 -44.31 -5.33 -23.08
CA SER A 27 -44.00 -3.88 -23.18
C SER A 27 -44.41 -2.95 -22.02
N ASN A 28 -43.47 -2.64 -21.10
CA ASN A 28 -43.29 -1.31 -20.47
C ASN A 28 -42.08 -1.23 -19.50
N LEU A 29 -40.87 -1.60 -19.95
CA LEU A 29 -39.62 -1.43 -19.18
C LEU A 29 -38.47 -0.86 -20.00
N VAL A 30 -38.77 0.12 -20.87
CA VAL A 30 -37.79 0.98 -21.55
C VAL A 30 -38.22 2.45 -21.42
N GLU A 31 -38.34 2.92 -20.18
CA GLU A 31 -38.31 4.33 -19.79
C GLU A 31 -38.26 4.43 -18.24
N ARG A 32 -37.65 5.51 -17.70
CA ARG A 32 -37.42 5.78 -16.25
C ARG A 32 -36.23 5.12 -15.55
N SER A 33 -35.04 5.22 -16.16
CA SER A 33 -33.75 5.20 -15.44
C SER A 33 -32.86 6.40 -15.79
N SER A 34 -33.47 7.49 -16.25
CA SER A 34 -32.83 8.71 -16.74
C SER A 34 -33.35 9.96 -16.01
N ILE A 35 -33.11 10.03 -14.70
CA ILE A 35 -33.16 11.29 -13.92
C ILE A 35 -31.70 11.64 -13.60
N SER A 36 -31.31 12.91 -13.74
CA SER A 36 -29.89 13.26 -13.74
C SER A 36 -29.26 13.09 -12.35
N TYR A 37 -28.04 12.54 -12.32
CA TYR A 37 -27.22 12.48 -11.10
C TYR A 37 -26.44 13.78 -10.86
N SER A 38 -26.54 14.75 -11.76
CA SER A 38 -25.85 16.05 -11.73
C SER A 38 -26.58 17.11 -10.91
N GLU A 39 -27.92 17.15 -10.96
CA GLU A 39 -28.70 18.22 -10.32
C GLU A 39 -28.67 18.15 -8.78
N THR A 40 -28.50 16.96 -8.21
CA THR A 40 -28.42 16.76 -6.74
C THR A 40 -27.13 17.31 -6.14
N GLN A 41 -26.04 17.35 -6.90
CA GLN A 41 -24.74 17.83 -6.41
C GLN A 41 -24.67 19.36 -6.34
N GLU A 42 -25.22 20.07 -7.33
CA GLU A 42 -25.35 21.53 -7.31
C GLU A 42 -26.24 22.03 -6.14
N GLN A 43 -27.36 21.36 -5.88
CA GLN A 43 -28.28 21.79 -4.83
C GLN A 43 -27.68 21.70 -3.42
N TRP A 44 -26.82 20.70 -3.17
CA TRP A 44 -26.17 20.53 -1.86
C TRP A 44 -25.10 21.59 -1.61
N TYR A 45 -24.29 21.91 -2.62
CA TYR A 45 -23.25 22.94 -2.53
C TYR A 45 -23.79 24.34 -2.23
N ARG A 46 -25.00 24.66 -2.70
CA ARG A 46 -25.68 25.95 -2.45
C ARG A 46 -26.26 26.11 -1.04
N GLN A 47 -26.20 25.09 -0.18
CA GLN A 47 -26.81 25.09 1.16
C GLN A 47 -25.80 25.14 2.33
N GLY A 48 -24.49 25.17 2.06
CA GLY A 48 -23.47 25.49 3.08
C GLY A 48 -23.36 24.50 4.25
N GLY A 49 -23.55 23.20 4.00
CA GLY A 49 -23.48 22.17 5.04
C GLY A 49 -22.07 21.93 5.58
N ASP A 50 -21.92 22.00 6.91
CA ASP A 50 -20.69 21.62 7.63
C ASP A 50 -20.53 20.08 7.70
N LEU A 51 -19.28 19.61 7.73
CA LEU A 51 -18.90 18.24 7.40
C LEU A 51 -18.27 17.43 8.56
N GLN A 52 -18.42 17.88 9.81
CA GLN A 52 -17.83 17.18 10.97
C GLN A 52 -18.69 16.04 11.59
N ASP A 53 -20.00 15.92 11.30
CA ASP A 53 -20.84 14.84 11.90
C ASP A 53 -20.90 13.53 11.06
N ILE A 54 -19.82 12.76 11.13
CA ILE A 54 -19.75 11.39 10.57
C ILE A 54 -20.82 10.47 11.20
N ALA A 55 -21.19 10.68 12.47
CA ALA A 55 -22.23 9.90 13.13
C ALA A 55 -23.65 10.23 12.59
N GLY A 56 -23.87 11.43 12.08
CA GLY A 56 -25.10 11.87 11.40
C GLY A 56 -25.37 11.07 10.12
N ILE A 57 -24.31 10.80 9.34
CA ILE A 57 -24.39 9.97 8.12
C ILE A 57 -24.79 8.53 8.49
N ARG A 58 -24.10 7.92 9.45
CA ARG A 58 -24.36 6.54 9.92
C ARG A 58 -25.79 6.35 10.46
N ARG A 59 -26.34 7.38 11.13
CA ARG A 59 -27.71 7.41 11.65
C ARG A 59 -28.80 7.58 10.57
N LYS A 60 -28.48 8.10 9.39
CA LYS A 60 -29.44 8.19 8.26
C LYS A 60 -29.53 6.89 7.47
N ALA A 61 -28.40 6.21 7.22
CA ALA A 61 -28.38 4.91 6.55
C ALA A 61 -29.23 3.87 7.29
N LEU A 62 -29.03 3.73 8.61
CA LEU A 62 -29.79 2.84 9.49
C LEU A 62 -31.26 3.23 9.71
N ARG A 63 -31.76 4.26 9.03
CA ARG A 63 -33.16 4.72 9.12
C ARG A 63 -33.99 4.43 7.87
N TRP A 64 -33.38 3.85 6.83
CA TRP A 64 -34.05 3.59 5.55
C TRP A 64 -34.39 2.11 5.30
N ASP A 65 -33.80 1.20 6.07
CA ASP A 65 -34.22 -0.21 6.09
C ASP A 65 -35.17 -0.44 7.27
N GLY A 66 -36.40 -0.88 6.99
CA GLY A 66 -37.52 -0.65 7.92
C GLY A 66 -38.87 -1.28 7.58
N LYS A 67 -38.88 -2.50 7.03
CA LYS A 67 -39.99 -3.46 6.90
C LYS A 67 -39.41 -4.77 6.33
N ASP A 68 -39.71 -5.98 6.81
CA ASP A 68 -40.71 -6.43 7.79
C ASP A 68 -40.15 -7.45 8.80
N ARG A 69 -41.00 -7.99 9.68
CA ARG A 69 -40.64 -8.77 10.89
C ARG A 69 -40.68 -10.28 10.66
N VAL A 70 -39.98 -11.08 11.50
CA VAL A 70 -40.61 -11.98 12.51
C VAL A 70 -39.56 -12.77 13.37
N LEU A 71 -39.88 -12.83 14.67
CA LEU A 71 -39.51 -13.72 15.81
C LEU A 71 -38.76 -15.06 15.52
N SER A 72 -38.01 -15.70 16.44
CA SER A 72 -37.63 -15.53 17.88
C SER A 72 -36.20 -16.10 18.11
N GLY A 73 -35.39 -15.82 19.15
CA GLY A 73 -35.49 -16.08 20.61
C GLY A 73 -34.82 -17.41 21.02
N MET A 74 -34.16 -17.65 22.19
CA MET A 74 -33.74 -16.80 23.33
C MET A 74 -32.79 -17.59 24.29
N TRP A 75 -31.61 -17.04 24.62
CA TRP A 75 -30.84 -17.16 25.91
C TRP A 75 -30.15 -18.45 26.46
N HIS A 76 -29.10 -18.18 27.27
CA HIS A 76 -28.45 -18.96 28.37
C HIS A 76 -27.44 -20.10 28.02
N LEU A 77 -26.47 -20.49 28.88
CA LEU A 77 -25.52 -19.73 29.76
C LEU A 77 -24.40 -20.68 30.29
N SER A 78 -23.28 -20.12 30.79
CA SER A 78 -22.08 -20.80 31.37
C SER A 78 -22.36 -21.80 32.54
N TRP A 79 -21.50 -22.78 32.94
CA TRP A 79 -20.11 -22.64 33.47
C TRP A 79 -19.45 -23.99 33.93
N ILE A 80 -18.16 -23.93 34.36
CA ILE A 80 -17.39 -24.87 35.23
C ILE A 80 -16.78 -26.20 34.67
N CYS A 81 -15.63 -26.59 35.26
CA CYS A 81 -14.77 -27.74 34.90
C CYS A 81 -14.48 -28.66 36.12
N HIS A 82 -14.24 -29.97 35.94
CA HIS A 82 -13.06 -30.66 36.55
C HIS A 82 -12.86 -32.16 36.17
N ARG A 83 -11.58 -32.58 36.21
CA ARG A 83 -10.99 -33.94 36.43
C ARG A 83 -11.73 -35.21 35.96
N ILE A 84 -11.02 -36.00 35.15
CA ILE A 84 -10.64 -37.38 35.54
C ILE A 84 -9.10 -37.47 35.49
N GLY A 85 -8.49 -38.23 36.39
CA GLY A 85 -7.07 -38.56 36.36
C GLY A 85 -6.87 -40.07 36.48
N ALA A 86 -5.87 -40.61 35.79
CA ALA A 86 -5.48 -42.01 35.88
C ALA A 86 -3.95 -42.12 35.85
N SER A 87 -3.38 -42.49 36.99
CA SER A 87 -1.96 -42.83 37.11
C SER A 87 -1.73 -44.30 36.74
N SER A 88 -0.77 -44.59 35.89
CA SER A 88 -0.13 -45.92 35.86
C SER A 88 1.38 -45.75 35.77
N SER A 89 2.08 -46.42 36.67
CA SER A 89 3.54 -46.53 36.66
C SER A 89 3.94 -47.78 35.89
N TYR A 90 4.90 -47.65 34.97
CA TYR A 90 5.58 -48.78 34.37
C TYR A 90 7.09 -48.57 34.43
N SER A 91 7.77 -49.44 35.16
CA SER A 91 9.23 -49.52 35.14
C SER A 91 9.65 -50.52 34.06
N SER A 92 10.50 -50.09 33.13
CA SER A 92 11.21 -51.01 32.24
C SER A 92 12.60 -50.44 31.95
N THR A 93 13.62 -51.21 32.29
CA THR A 93 15.03 -50.85 32.08
C THR A 93 15.41 -51.05 30.63
N VAL A 94 15.84 -49.98 29.95
CA VAL A 94 16.41 -50.05 28.59
C VAL A 94 17.87 -49.56 28.64
N SER A 95 18.74 -50.28 27.94
CA SER A 95 20.19 -50.04 27.96
C SER A 95 20.58 -48.71 27.31
N ALA A 96 21.60 -48.05 27.86
CA ALA A 96 22.12 -46.79 27.31
C ALA A 96 22.92 -47.04 26.01
N PRO A 97 22.60 -46.37 24.89
CA PRO A 97 23.46 -46.34 23.72
C PRO A 97 24.75 -45.56 24.03
N LYS A 98 25.83 -45.88 23.31
CA LYS A 98 27.14 -45.24 23.49
C LYS A 98 27.07 -43.74 23.17
N ALA A 99 27.85 -42.94 23.90
CA ALA A 99 27.98 -41.51 23.63
C ALA A 99 28.65 -41.28 22.26
N THR A 100 27.85 -40.88 21.27
CA THR A 100 28.35 -40.31 20.02
C THR A 100 28.74 -38.87 20.28
N THR A 101 30.03 -38.55 20.18
CA THR A 101 30.51 -37.17 20.29
C THR A 101 30.00 -36.36 19.09
N PHE A 102 28.90 -35.64 19.29
CA PHE A 102 28.53 -34.56 18.38
C PHE A 102 29.62 -33.50 18.45
N ILE A 103 30.42 -33.41 17.38
CA ILE A 103 31.16 -32.20 17.08
C ILE A 103 30.09 -31.16 16.77
N MET A 104 29.79 -30.30 17.75
CA MET A 104 29.08 -29.07 17.49
C MET A 104 29.97 -28.26 16.55
N LEU A 105 29.60 -28.23 15.27
CA LEU A 105 30.04 -27.16 14.39
C LEU A 105 29.49 -25.89 15.00
N ASP A 106 30.39 -25.09 15.58
CA ASP A 106 30.06 -23.76 16.05
C ASP A 106 29.60 -22.94 14.85
N SER A 107 28.27 -22.86 14.70
CA SER A 107 27.61 -21.93 13.80
C SER A 107 27.79 -20.54 14.38
N SER A 108 29.02 -20.03 14.29
CA SER A 108 29.40 -18.68 14.68
C SER A 108 28.49 -17.72 13.93
N ILE A 109 27.45 -17.24 14.64
CA ILE A 109 26.46 -16.33 14.08
C ILE A 109 27.25 -15.10 13.67
N ASN A 110 27.30 -14.88 12.36
CA ASN A 110 28.15 -13.85 11.78
C ASN A 110 27.57 -12.48 12.15
N ASN A 111 28.03 -11.92 13.28
CA ASN A 111 27.61 -10.66 13.89
C ASN A 111 28.09 -9.44 13.06
N GLY A 112 28.05 -9.54 11.74
CA GLY A 112 28.08 -8.38 10.87
C GLY A 112 26.85 -7.51 11.11
N SER A 113 27.02 -6.21 10.90
CA SER A 113 25.90 -5.32 10.64
C SER A 113 25.03 -5.90 9.51
N PRO A 114 23.69 -5.69 9.54
CA PRO A 114 22.85 -6.11 8.42
C PRO A 114 23.36 -5.49 7.11
N PRO A 115 23.15 -6.16 5.95
CA PRO A 115 23.50 -5.54 4.68
C PRO A 115 22.74 -4.23 4.53
N ARG A 116 23.45 -3.17 4.12
CA ARG A 116 22.89 -1.86 3.83
C ARG A 116 21.74 -2.01 2.84
N THR A 117 20.54 -1.58 3.22
CA THR A 117 19.37 -1.67 2.34
C THR A 117 19.56 -0.79 1.10
N PRO A 118 19.01 -1.12 -0.06
CA PRO A 118 18.82 -0.16 -1.15
C PRO A 118 17.83 0.94 -0.73
N VAL A 119 17.53 1.87 -1.63
CA VAL A 119 16.38 2.79 -1.53
C VAL A 119 15.48 2.57 -2.75
N TYR A 120 14.16 2.63 -2.57
CA TYR A 120 13.23 2.60 -3.71
C TYR A 120 12.48 3.93 -3.88
N PHE A 121 12.11 4.22 -5.12
CA PHE A 121 10.95 5.06 -5.42
C PHE A 121 9.94 4.22 -6.19
N LEU A 122 8.70 4.20 -5.71
CA LEU A 122 7.61 3.43 -6.26
C LEU A 122 6.57 4.37 -6.86
N SER A 123 6.25 4.18 -8.15
CA SER A 123 5.07 4.80 -8.73
C SER A 123 3.84 3.99 -8.33
N ILE A 124 3.00 4.60 -7.50
CA ILE A 124 1.79 4.03 -6.86
C ILE A 124 0.53 4.51 -7.59
N GLY A 125 -0.49 3.65 -7.66
CA GLY A 125 -1.77 3.97 -8.28
C GLY A 125 -2.83 4.42 -7.26
N GLY A 126 -3.90 5.04 -7.76
CA GLY A 126 -5.12 5.26 -6.97
C GLY A 126 -5.86 3.95 -6.63
N PRO A 127 -6.93 4.00 -5.81
CA PRO A 127 -7.56 2.81 -5.20
C PRO A 127 -7.93 1.67 -6.17
N ASN A 128 -8.35 1.98 -7.40
CA ASN A 128 -8.68 0.97 -8.42
C ASN A 128 -7.49 0.08 -8.81
N PHE A 129 -6.25 0.54 -8.63
CA PHE A 129 -5.04 -0.21 -8.96
C PHE A 129 -4.84 -1.45 -8.08
N MET A 130 -5.47 -1.52 -6.89
CA MET A 130 -5.47 -2.71 -6.04
C MET A 130 -6.12 -3.94 -6.70
N GLU A 131 -7.01 -3.69 -7.67
CA GLU A 131 -7.83 -4.72 -8.34
C GLU A 131 -7.49 -4.88 -9.83
N ASP A 132 -6.74 -3.94 -10.42
CA ASP A 132 -6.36 -3.96 -11.83
C ASP A 132 -5.17 -4.90 -12.10
N ILE A 133 -5.41 -6.21 -11.86
CA ILE A 133 -4.45 -7.30 -12.08
C ILE A 133 -4.00 -7.45 -13.54
N ALA A 134 -4.69 -6.78 -14.48
CA ALA A 134 -4.35 -6.73 -15.90
C ALA A 134 -3.41 -5.57 -16.24
N HIS A 135 -3.31 -4.55 -15.37
CA HIS A 135 -2.43 -3.40 -15.59
C HIS A 135 -0.95 -3.83 -15.53
N PRO A 136 -0.10 -3.46 -16.52
CA PRO A 136 1.30 -3.87 -16.56
C PRO A 136 2.11 -3.52 -15.29
N ALA A 137 1.75 -2.43 -14.60
CA ALA A 137 2.42 -2.02 -13.37
C ALA A 137 2.11 -2.92 -12.17
N TYR A 138 0.97 -3.63 -12.16
CA TYR A 138 0.54 -4.48 -11.04
C TYR A 138 1.56 -5.59 -10.79
N VAL A 139 1.89 -6.34 -11.85
CA VAL A 139 2.87 -7.44 -11.80
C VAL A 139 4.25 -6.92 -11.42
N ARG A 140 4.68 -5.79 -12.00
CA ARG A 140 6.03 -5.23 -11.77
C ARG A 140 6.21 -4.65 -10.36
N LEU A 141 5.19 -4.04 -9.78
CA LEU A 141 5.23 -3.61 -8.39
C LEU A 141 5.24 -4.82 -7.43
N GLY A 142 4.51 -5.90 -7.75
CA GLY A 142 4.59 -7.18 -7.03
C GLY A 142 5.95 -7.87 -7.14
N GLU A 143 6.66 -7.75 -8.26
CA GLU A 143 8.05 -8.22 -8.40
C GLU A 143 9.01 -7.43 -7.51
N VAL A 144 8.93 -6.09 -7.48
CA VAL A 144 9.74 -5.24 -6.58
C VAL A 144 9.43 -5.55 -5.11
N GLY A 145 8.15 -5.73 -4.76
CA GLY A 145 7.76 -6.13 -3.41
C GLY A 145 8.27 -7.51 -3.02
N ARG A 146 8.37 -8.46 -3.97
CA ARG A 146 9.03 -9.77 -3.76
C ARG A 146 10.55 -9.65 -3.58
N GLU A 147 11.22 -8.76 -4.32
CA GLU A 147 12.65 -8.49 -4.10
C GLU A 147 12.89 -7.99 -2.66
N ILE A 148 12.07 -7.05 -2.20
CA ILE A 148 12.14 -6.47 -0.86
C ILE A 148 11.94 -7.54 0.24
N THR A 149 10.90 -8.38 0.13
CA THR A 149 10.62 -9.41 1.16
C THR A 149 11.57 -10.61 1.11
N THR A 150 12.05 -11.01 -0.06
CA THR A 150 12.84 -12.25 -0.22
C THR A 150 14.35 -12.03 -0.25
N LYS A 151 14.84 -10.92 -0.80
CA LYS A 151 16.27 -10.59 -0.85
C LYS A 151 16.65 -9.55 0.20
N VAL A 152 16.03 -8.37 0.18
CA VAL A 152 16.42 -7.23 1.03
C VAL A 152 16.18 -7.50 2.52
N LYS A 153 15.01 -8.07 2.87
CA LYS A 153 14.62 -8.44 4.25
C LYS A 153 14.93 -7.33 5.28
N PRO A 154 14.39 -6.10 5.09
CA PRO A 154 14.65 -4.99 6.00
C PRO A 154 14.06 -5.25 7.39
N LYS A 155 14.53 -4.51 8.40
CA LYS A 155 13.98 -4.58 9.77
C LYS A 155 12.76 -3.70 10.00
N ALA A 156 12.63 -2.64 9.20
CA ALA A 156 11.54 -1.67 9.19
C ALA A 156 11.55 -0.92 7.85
N VAL A 157 10.43 -0.26 7.52
CA VAL A 157 10.29 0.63 6.36
C VAL A 157 10.01 2.05 6.84
N ILE A 158 10.78 3.02 6.34
CA ILE A 158 10.45 4.44 6.36
C ILE A 158 9.83 4.77 5.00
N VAL A 159 8.65 5.38 4.99
CA VAL A 159 7.94 5.72 3.75
C VAL A 159 7.46 7.17 3.69
N PHE A 160 7.81 7.83 2.60
CA PHE A 160 7.42 9.20 2.26
C PHE A 160 6.31 9.15 1.21
N SER A 161 5.12 9.66 1.53
CA SER A 161 3.95 9.61 0.65
C SER A 161 3.67 10.97 0.02
N ALA A 162 3.40 10.98 -1.28
CA ALA A 162 2.82 12.13 -1.98
C ALA A 162 1.52 12.65 -1.34
N HIS A 163 0.79 11.79 -0.63
CA HIS A 163 -0.49 12.09 0.04
C HIS A 163 -0.34 12.70 1.45
N TRP A 164 0.89 12.95 1.91
CA TRP A 164 1.13 13.63 3.18
C TRP A 164 2.19 14.72 3.05
N GLN A 165 1.72 15.96 2.92
CA GLN A 165 2.51 17.16 3.14
C GLN A 165 2.01 17.87 4.39
N ASP A 166 2.86 18.67 5.03
CA ASP A 166 2.49 19.49 6.19
C ASP A 166 2.83 20.98 5.95
N GLY A 167 4.00 21.47 6.33
CA GLY A 167 4.40 22.88 6.21
C GLY A 167 5.62 23.09 5.29
N PRO A 168 5.93 24.34 4.90
CA PRO A 168 7.10 24.65 4.07
C PRO A 168 8.43 24.46 4.81
N SER A 169 8.41 24.40 6.15
CA SER A 169 9.59 24.20 7.01
C SER A 169 9.34 23.22 8.17
N LYS A 170 8.19 22.55 8.18
CA LYS A 170 7.78 21.59 9.21
C LYS A 170 7.34 20.29 8.52
N ILE A 171 7.66 19.17 9.14
CA ILE A 171 7.20 17.83 8.76
C ILE A 171 6.58 17.12 9.96
N GLN A 172 5.76 16.13 9.68
CA GLN A 172 5.16 15.25 10.69
C GLN A 172 5.64 13.82 10.52
N ILE A 173 5.80 13.10 11.64
CA ILE A 173 6.24 11.70 11.67
C ILE A 173 5.25 10.90 12.51
N ASN A 174 4.75 9.78 11.96
CA ASN A 174 3.88 8.88 12.69
C ASN A 174 4.69 8.08 13.71
N ALA A 175 4.64 8.50 14.97
CA ALA A 175 5.36 7.89 16.09
C ALA A 175 4.50 6.90 16.90
N ALA A 176 3.28 6.59 16.44
CA ALA A 176 2.39 5.64 17.10
C ALA A 176 2.60 4.20 16.61
N GLU A 177 2.49 3.23 17.52
CA GLU A 177 2.61 1.81 17.18
C GLU A 177 1.36 1.25 16.47
N GLN A 178 0.16 1.60 16.92
CA GLN A 178 -1.10 1.17 16.31
C GLN A 178 -1.92 2.35 15.78
N THR A 179 -2.22 2.28 14.50
CA THR A 179 -2.92 3.31 13.73
C THR A 179 -3.90 2.67 12.74
N ASP A 180 -4.98 3.39 12.46
CA ASP A 180 -5.99 3.02 11.46
C ASP A 180 -5.51 3.37 10.04
N LEU A 181 -6.26 2.97 9.01
CA LEU A 181 -6.04 3.47 7.65
C LEU A 181 -6.75 4.81 7.43
N ILE A 182 -6.16 5.67 6.60
CA ILE A 182 -6.78 6.88 6.07
C ILE A 182 -7.25 6.62 4.63
N TYR A 183 -8.50 7.01 4.37
CA TYR A 183 -9.17 6.90 3.08
C TYR A 183 -9.32 8.30 2.48
N ASP A 184 -8.20 8.93 2.13
CA ASP A 184 -8.11 10.29 1.58
C ASP A 184 -8.45 10.33 0.07
N PHE A 185 -9.45 9.55 -0.35
CA PHE A 185 -9.98 9.48 -1.70
C PHE A 185 -11.50 9.48 -1.71
N TYR A 186 -12.10 9.94 -2.82
CA TYR A 186 -13.54 10.19 -2.93
C TYR A 186 -14.05 9.80 -4.31
N GLY A 187 -15.34 9.46 -4.39
CA GLY A 187 -16.02 9.12 -5.67
C GLY A 187 -15.80 7.69 -6.16
N PHE A 188 -15.02 6.88 -5.44
CA PHE A 188 -14.86 5.44 -5.72
C PHE A 188 -16.08 4.63 -5.24
N PRO A 189 -16.35 3.44 -5.83
CA PRO A 189 -17.32 2.46 -5.31
C PRO A 189 -17.11 2.08 -3.83
N PRO A 190 -18.16 1.68 -3.10
CA PRO A 190 -18.09 1.43 -1.65
C PRO A 190 -17.04 0.40 -1.21
N HIS A 191 -16.80 -0.65 -2.00
CA HIS A 191 -15.89 -1.73 -1.61
C HIS A 191 -14.42 -1.28 -1.48
N TYR A 192 -14.02 -0.18 -2.13
CA TYR A 192 -12.69 0.41 -1.93
C TYR A 192 -12.48 0.96 -0.51
N TYR A 193 -13.55 1.25 0.24
CA TYR A 193 -13.50 1.66 1.65
C TYR A 193 -13.69 0.49 2.63
N GLU A 194 -13.75 -0.74 2.12
CA GLU A 194 -13.81 -2.00 2.89
C GLU A 194 -12.47 -2.75 2.88
N TYR A 195 -11.47 -2.25 2.16
CA TYR A 195 -10.10 -2.78 2.18
C TYR A 195 -9.39 -2.50 3.50
N ASP A 196 -8.61 -3.47 3.98
CA ASP A 196 -7.73 -3.32 5.14
C ASP A 196 -6.30 -3.77 4.78
N TYR A 197 -5.32 -3.23 5.49
CA TYR A 197 -3.90 -3.51 5.30
C TYR A 197 -3.17 -3.56 6.66
N PRO A 198 -2.50 -4.67 7.01
CA PRO A 198 -1.84 -4.83 8.29
C PRO A 198 -0.67 -3.86 8.43
N ASN A 199 -0.90 -2.77 9.18
CA ASN A 199 0.09 -1.76 9.49
C ASN A 199 0.37 -1.73 11.01
N ARG A 200 1.64 -1.59 11.36
CA ARG A 200 2.14 -1.33 12.72
C ARG A 200 3.31 -0.37 12.59
N GLY A 201 3.25 0.75 13.29
CA GLY A 201 4.36 1.71 13.37
C GLY A 201 5.46 1.23 14.32
N SER A 202 6.53 2.01 14.44
CA SER A 202 7.54 1.81 15.48
C SER A 202 7.96 3.16 16.07
N PRO A 203 7.63 3.44 17.35
CA PRO A 203 8.10 4.63 18.04
C PRO A 203 9.63 4.72 18.05
N GLU A 204 10.35 3.60 18.22
CA GLU A 204 11.83 3.57 18.21
C GLU A 204 12.40 4.05 16.87
N ILE A 205 11.86 3.55 15.75
CA ILE A 205 12.32 3.94 14.41
C ILE A 205 11.89 5.38 14.10
N ALA A 206 10.72 5.82 14.57
CA ALA A 206 10.28 7.20 14.44
C ALA A 206 11.25 8.16 15.15
N GLU A 207 11.63 7.91 16.41
CA GLU A 207 12.61 8.73 17.13
C GLU A 207 13.98 8.76 16.41
N LYS A 208 14.45 7.62 15.87
CA LYS A 208 15.67 7.60 15.03
C LYS A 208 15.56 8.48 13.78
N VAL A 209 14.41 8.50 13.10
CA VAL A 209 14.19 9.40 11.94
C VAL A 209 14.19 10.86 12.40
N ILE A 210 13.54 11.16 13.52
CA ILE A 210 13.44 12.51 14.09
C ILE A 210 14.83 13.05 14.46
N GLU A 211 15.65 12.29 15.18
CA GLU A 211 17.05 12.65 15.53
C GLU A 211 17.87 13.08 14.30
N ARG A 212 17.69 12.41 13.15
CA ARG A 212 18.45 12.72 11.92
C ARG A 212 17.91 13.98 11.24
N LEU A 213 16.60 14.22 11.28
CA LEU A 213 15.95 15.34 10.58
C LEU A 213 15.94 16.65 11.38
N GLU A 214 15.85 16.63 12.71
CA GLU A 214 16.00 17.83 13.55
C GLU A 214 17.37 18.52 13.30
N GLY A 215 18.43 17.73 13.05
CA GLY A 215 19.76 18.21 12.65
C GLY A 215 19.85 18.91 11.28
N THR A 216 18.78 18.92 10.47
CA THR A 216 18.75 19.59 9.16
C THR A 216 18.18 21.02 9.21
N GLY A 217 17.69 21.46 10.37
CA GLY A 217 16.98 22.74 10.52
C GLY A 217 15.50 22.68 10.11
N ILE A 218 14.98 21.49 9.81
CA ILE A 218 13.54 21.24 9.60
C ILE A 218 12.87 21.07 10.97
N GLN A 219 11.69 21.67 11.16
CA GLN A 219 10.88 21.44 12.36
C GLN A 219 10.18 20.08 12.26
N VAL A 220 10.26 19.26 13.30
CA VAL A 220 9.73 17.90 13.28
C VAL A 220 8.66 17.72 14.36
N GLU A 221 7.47 17.31 13.96
CA GLU A 221 6.33 17.06 14.86
C GLU A 221 6.00 15.57 14.95
N ARG A 222 5.94 15.06 16.19
CA ARG A 222 5.53 13.68 16.50
C ARG A 222 4.01 13.60 16.51
N VAL A 223 3.42 12.76 15.66
CA VAL A 223 1.95 12.58 15.57
C VAL A 223 1.53 11.12 15.73
N LYS A 224 0.25 10.91 16.06
CA LYS A 224 -0.48 9.68 15.76
C LYS A 224 -1.35 9.93 14.53
N ARG A 225 -0.99 9.37 13.38
CA ARG A 225 -1.74 9.50 12.11
C ARG A 225 -1.90 8.13 11.46
N GLY A 226 -3.04 7.89 10.83
CA GLY A 226 -3.22 6.69 10.01
C GLY A 226 -2.31 6.66 8.78
N LEU A 227 -2.18 5.47 8.20
CA LEU A 227 -1.48 5.25 6.94
C LEU A 227 -2.40 5.71 5.79
N ASP A 228 -1.94 6.58 4.89
CA ASP A 228 -2.77 7.04 3.73
C ASP A 228 -2.74 6.09 2.54
N HIS A 229 -3.74 6.25 1.66
CA HIS A 229 -3.97 5.30 0.56
C HIS A 229 -2.83 5.26 -0.46
N GLY A 230 -2.08 6.35 -0.62
CA GLY A 230 -0.88 6.35 -1.43
C GLY A 230 0.09 5.24 -1.00
N VAL A 231 0.28 5.06 0.30
CA VAL A 231 1.06 3.93 0.81
C VAL A 231 0.26 2.63 0.77
N TRP A 232 -0.89 2.53 1.45
CA TRP A 232 -1.49 1.21 1.69
C TRP A 232 -2.08 0.55 0.43
N ALA A 233 -2.62 1.32 -0.52
CA ALA A 233 -3.12 0.76 -1.77
C ALA A 233 -1.98 0.22 -2.65
N GLY A 234 -0.88 0.97 -2.77
CA GLY A 234 0.33 0.50 -3.43
C GLY A 234 0.97 -0.70 -2.72
N PHE A 235 0.95 -0.71 -1.38
CA PHE A 235 1.52 -1.78 -0.57
C PHE A 235 0.68 -3.06 -0.58
N ILE A 236 -0.62 -3.03 -0.89
CA ILE A 236 -1.41 -4.23 -1.19
C ILE A 236 -0.89 -4.95 -2.44
N VAL A 237 -0.45 -4.19 -3.46
CA VAL A 237 0.05 -4.74 -4.72
C VAL A 237 1.50 -5.22 -4.59
N ALA A 238 2.38 -4.45 -3.93
CA ALA A 238 3.75 -4.87 -3.65
C ALA A 238 3.84 -6.03 -2.64
N PHE A 239 3.07 -5.92 -1.55
CA PHE A 239 3.20 -6.73 -0.35
C PHE A 239 1.86 -7.37 0.03
N ASP A 240 1.27 -8.11 -0.92
CA ASP A 240 0.03 -8.88 -0.74
C ASP A 240 -0.03 -9.52 0.66
N PRO A 241 -0.95 -9.08 1.54
CA PRO A 241 -0.98 -9.52 2.94
C PRO A 241 -1.13 -11.02 3.17
N LYS A 242 -1.50 -11.79 2.14
CA LYS A 242 -1.72 -13.24 2.17
C LYS A 242 -0.63 -14.02 1.44
N LYS A 243 0.00 -13.44 0.41
CA LYS A 243 0.99 -14.11 -0.47
C LYS A 243 2.42 -13.59 -0.33
N ASN A 244 2.60 -12.31 -0.01
CA ASN A 244 3.90 -11.63 0.11
C ASN A 244 3.91 -10.56 1.24
N PRO A 245 3.51 -10.90 2.48
CA PRO A 245 3.34 -9.91 3.53
C PRO A 245 4.68 -9.25 3.94
N LEU A 246 4.66 -7.93 4.12
CA LEU A 246 5.83 -7.13 4.49
C LEU A 246 6.37 -7.45 5.89
N ASN A 247 5.47 -7.74 6.85
CA ASN A 247 5.75 -8.24 8.20
C ASN A 247 6.75 -7.42 9.06
N VAL A 248 7.03 -6.16 8.72
CA VAL A 248 7.92 -5.27 9.48
C VAL A 248 7.28 -3.91 9.74
N PRO A 249 7.72 -3.14 10.76
CA PRO A 249 7.11 -1.87 11.09
C PRO A 249 7.22 -0.83 9.97
N ILE A 250 6.18 -0.03 9.79
CA ILE A 250 6.09 1.05 8.79
C ILE A 250 6.04 2.38 9.53
N VAL A 251 7.12 3.17 9.44
CA VAL A 251 7.13 4.57 9.91
C VAL A 251 6.85 5.46 8.71
N GLN A 252 5.70 6.13 8.73
CA GLN A 252 5.36 7.11 7.70
C GLN A 252 5.86 8.50 8.10
N VAL A 253 6.40 9.23 7.13
CA VAL A 253 6.93 10.60 7.27
C VAL A 253 6.26 11.50 6.22
N SER A 254 5.89 12.72 6.60
CA SER A 254 5.38 13.71 5.65
C SER A 254 6.52 14.30 4.79
N LEU A 255 6.16 14.70 3.58
CA LEU A 255 6.91 15.66 2.80
C LEU A 255 6.75 17.07 3.40
N LEU A 256 7.56 18.01 2.93
CA LEU A 256 7.30 19.44 3.15
C LEU A 256 6.22 19.91 2.16
N ASN A 257 5.45 20.90 2.58
CA ASN A 257 4.51 21.61 1.71
C ASN A 257 5.22 22.82 1.09
N GLY A 258 6.13 22.54 0.15
CA GLY A 258 6.95 23.55 -0.52
C GLY A 258 7.72 22.97 -1.71
N GLU A 259 8.15 23.86 -2.61
CA GLU A 259 8.78 23.48 -3.88
C GLU A 259 10.33 23.49 -3.85
N ASP A 260 10.94 23.62 -2.66
CA ASP A 260 12.38 23.39 -2.48
C ASP A 260 12.67 21.87 -2.56
N VAL A 261 12.95 21.43 -3.78
CA VAL A 261 13.34 20.05 -4.07
C VAL A 261 14.73 19.69 -3.52
N ASP A 262 15.61 20.68 -3.32
CA ASP A 262 16.92 20.49 -2.70
C ASP A 262 16.80 20.32 -1.17
N GLN A 263 15.73 20.82 -0.54
CA GLN A 263 15.38 20.51 0.86
C GLN A 263 14.90 19.07 1.01
N HIS A 264 14.08 18.58 0.08
CA HIS A 264 13.67 17.17 0.05
C HIS A 264 14.85 16.23 -0.22
N TYR A 265 15.79 16.61 -1.09
CA TYR A 265 17.04 15.87 -1.27
C TYR A 265 17.87 15.82 0.03
N ARG A 266 17.99 16.94 0.75
CA ARG A 266 18.68 17.01 2.05
C ARG A 266 17.99 16.17 3.14
N MET A 267 16.66 16.08 3.16
CA MET A 267 15.93 15.15 4.04
C MET A 267 16.36 13.70 3.78
N GLY A 268 16.48 13.31 2.51
CA GLY A 268 16.99 12.00 2.11
C GLY A 268 18.42 11.75 2.62
N GLN A 269 19.33 12.70 2.36
CA GLN A 269 20.75 12.58 2.77
C GLN A 269 20.92 12.40 4.28
N ALA A 270 20.12 13.10 5.10
CA ALA A 270 20.16 12.95 6.56
C ALA A 270 19.80 11.53 7.04
N LEU A 271 18.96 10.83 6.29
CA LEU A 271 18.48 9.48 6.62
C LEU A 271 19.32 8.36 6.00
N GLU A 272 20.28 8.68 5.14
CA GLU A 272 21.12 7.70 4.43
C GLU A 272 21.67 6.59 5.35
N LYS A 273 22.19 6.97 6.53
CA LYS A 273 22.82 6.03 7.48
C LYS A 273 21.85 5.06 8.16
N LEU A 274 20.54 5.30 8.13
CA LEU A 274 19.56 4.35 8.67
C LEU A 274 19.49 3.07 7.83
N ARG A 275 19.92 3.14 6.56
CA ARG A 275 20.06 1.98 5.67
C ARG A 275 21.07 0.97 6.19
N ASP A 276 22.14 1.45 6.83
CA ASP A 276 23.19 0.62 7.44
C ASP A 276 22.70 -0.07 8.74
N GLU A 277 21.63 0.43 9.36
CA GLU A 277 20.94 -0.25 10.47
C GLU A 277 19.99 -1.36 9.98
N GLY A 278 19.79 -1.49 8.66
CA GLY A 278 18.84 -2.41 8.02
C GLY A 278 17.44 -1.83 7.80
N ILE A 279 17.29 -0.50 7.81
CA ILE A 279 16.00 0.17 7.64
C ILE A 279 15.81 0.57 6.17
N LEU A 280 14.75 0.12 5.52
CA LEU A 280 14.47 0.44 4.12
C LEU A 280 13.83 1.83 4.00
N ILE A 281 14.23 2.60 3.00
CA ILE A 281 13.60 3.89 2.67
C ILE A 281 12.84 3.74 1.34
N ILE A 282 11.59 4.19 1.33
CA ILE A 282 10.69 4.18 0.15
C ILE A 282 10.10 5.58 -0.06
N GLY A 283 10.27 6.12 -1.26
CA GLY A 283 9.45 7.22 -1.76
C GLY A 283 8.24 6.67 -2.52
N ALA A 284 7.03 7.04 -2.14
CA ALA A 284 5.78 6.60 -2.75
C ALA A 284 5.07 7.79 -3.42
N GLY A 285 5.08 7.83 -4.75
CA GLY A 285 4.54 8.93 -5.56
C GLY A 285 4.23 8.46 -6.98
N MET A 286 4.49 9.25 -8.01
CA MET A 286 4.38 8.80 -9.41
C MET A 286 5.34 9.57 -10.31
N ALA A 287 5.95 8.91 -11.30
CA ALA A 287 7.00 9.52 -12.14
C ALA A 287 6.48 10.68 -13.02
N VAL A 288 5.23 10.58 -13.49
CA VAL A 288 4.46 11.65 -14.15
C VAL A 288 3.04 11.58 -13.60
N HIS A 289 2.47 12.69 -13.15
CA HIS A 289 1.18 12.73 -12.47
C HIS A 289 0.33 13.94 -12.87
N ASN A 290 -0.46 13.81 -13.94
CA ASN A 290 -1.49 14.77 -14.29
C ASN A 290 -2.86 14.08 -14.44
N LEU A 291 -3.62 14.07 -13.33
CA LEU A 291 -4.97 13.50 -13.27
C LEU A 291 -6.03 14.34 -14.00
N LEU A 292 -5.79 15.63 -14.26
CA LEU A 292 -6.73 16.47 -15.00
C LEU A 292 -6.79 16.04 -16.47
N ASP A 293 -5.62 15.90 -17.10
CA ASP A 293 -5.52 15.35 -18.45
C ASP A 293 -6.00 13.89 -18.48
N PHE A 294 -5.64 13.06 -17.48
CA PHE A 294 -6.05 11.65 -17.42
C PHE A 294 -7.57 11.50 -17.44
N ARG A 295 -8.28 12.28 -16.61
CA ARG A 295 -9.74 12.28 -16.54
C ARG A 295 -10.36 12.79 -17.85
N ALA A 296 -9.83 13.87 -18.43
CA ALA A 296 -10.31 14.40 -19.71
C ALA A 296 -10.13 13.39 -20.87
N MET A 297 -9.01 12.68 -20.90
CA MET A 297 -8.75 11.61 -21.88
C MET A 297 -9.68 10.41 -21.68
N ARG A 298 -9.83 9.92 -20.45
CA ARG A 298 -10.77 8.83 -20.13
C ARG A 298 -12.22 9.18 -20.48
N MET A 299 -12.68 10.41 -20.21
CA MET A 299 -14.05 10.86 -20.57
C MET A 299 -14.26 11.01 -22.09
N SER A 300 -13.22 11.32 -22.86
CA SER A 300 -13.29 11.44 -24.32
C SER A 300 -13.02 10.12 -25.07
N GLY A 301 -12.81 9.01 -24.35
CA GLY A 301 -12.42 7.73 -24.93
C GLY A 301 -10.99 7.70 -25.50
N GLY A 302 -10.18 8.72 -25.21
CA GLY A 302 -8.80 8.83 -25.68
C GLY A 302 -7.82 8.02 -24.84
N SER A 303 -6.89 7.33 -25.52
CA SER A 303 -5.82 6.52 -24.90
C SER A 303 -4.40 6.95 -25.31
N LYS A 304 -4.28 8.03 -26.10
CA LYS A 304 -3.01 8.52 -26.65
C LYS A 304 -2.06 9.02 -25.55
N LEU A 305 -0.76 8.76 -25.70
CA LEU A 305 0.26 9.34 -24.82
C LEU A 305 0.36 10.87 -25.00
N MET A 306 0.37 11.60 -23.89
CA MET A 306 0.70 13.03 -23.90
C MET A 306 2.21 13.21 -24.11
N PRO A 307 2.67 14.18 -24.93
CA PRO A 307 4.09 14.32 -25.26
C PRO A 307 5.00 14.53 -24.05
N TYR A 308 4.51 15.20 -23.00
CA TYR A 308 5.27 15.42 -21.77
C TYR A 308 5.50 14.13 -20.98
N THR A 309 4.65 13.11 -21.11
CA THR A 309 4.72 11.87 -20.32
C THR A 309 6.00 11.09 -20.60
N LEU A 310 6.38 10.96 -21.87
CA LEU A 310 7.64 10.32 -22.28
C LEU A 310 8.83 11.27 -22.08
N SER A 311 8.65 12.55 -22.42
CA SER A 311 9.68 13.59 -22.33
C SER A 311 10.17 13.81 -20.89
N PHE A 312 9.28 13.72 -19.90
CA PHE A 312 9.60 13.90 -18.49
C PHE A 312 10.10 12.61 -17.83
N ASP A 313 9.58 11.42 -18.18
CA ASP A 313 10.10 10.14 -17.66
C ASP A 313 11.57 9.91 -18.08
N GLU A 314 11.92 10.07 -19.35
CA GLU A 314 13.32 9.90 -19.76
C GLU A 314 14.26 10.96 -19.13
N ALA A 315 13.75 12.15 -18.80
CA ALA A 315 14.50 13.17 -18.07
C ALA A 315 14.66 12.82 -16.58
N LEU A 316 13.59 12.35 -15.94
CA LEU A 316 13.60 11.87 -14.57
C LEU A 316 14.56 10.70 -14.41
N LYS A 317 14.56 9.78 -15.38
CA LYS A 317 15.51 8.68 -15.51
C LYS A 317 16.94 9.20 -15.62
N GLU A 318 17.24 10.09 -16.56
CA GLU A 318 18.59 10.65 -16.74
C GLU A 318 19.12 11.34 -15.46
N ALA A 319 18.22 11.97 -14.68
CA ALA A 319 18.55 12.60 -13.41
C ALA A 319 18.75 11.58 -12.28
N ALA A 320 17.82 10.65 -12.09
CA ALA A 320 17.86 9.65 -11.01
C ALA A 320 19.01 8.64 -11.21
N THR A 321 19.19 8.12 -12.43
CA THR A 321 20.27 7.18 -12.76
C THR A 321 21.62 7.87 -13.02
N ALA A 322 21.73 9.17 -12.74
CA ALA A 322 23.00 9.89 -12.84
C ALA A 322 24.01 9.40 -11.78
N LYS A 323 25.29 9.71 -12.04
CA LYS A 323 26.36 9.57 -11.04
C LYS A 323 26.00 10.41 -9.79
N PRO A 324 26.33 9.95 -8.57
CA PRO A 324 25.98 10.66 -7.33
C PRO A 324 26.34 12.16 -7.32
N ALA A 325 27.52 12.52 -7.85
CA ALA A 325 27.99 13.91 -7.92
C ALA A 325 27.20 14.80 -8.92
N GLU A 326 26.45 14.21 -9.85
CA GLU A 326 25.63 14.92 -10.85
C GLU A 326 24.12 14.90 -10.48
N ARG A 327 23.68 13.87 -9.73
CA ARG A 327 22.26 13.53 -9.48
C ARG A 327 21.43 14.71 -8.96
N GLN A 328 21.86 15.33 -7.86
CA GLN A 328 21.12 16.45 -7.27
C GLN A 328 20.94 17.60 -8.26
N ALA A 329 22.00 18.01 -8.94
CA ALA A 329 21.95 19.12 -9.90
C ALA A 329 21.03 18.82 -11.11
N LYS A 330 21.00 17.56 -11.59
CA LYS A 330 20.07 17.14 -12.66
C LYS A 330 18.62 17.07 -12.17
N LEU A 331 18.38 16.53 -10.98
CA LEU A 331 17.04 16.48 -10.37
C LEU A 331 16.49 17.90 -10.17
N SER A 332 17.26 18.80 -9.57
CA SER A 332 16.86 20.20 -9.32
C SER A 332 16.82 21.07 -10.59
N ALA A 333 17.12 20.49 -11.76
CA ALA A 333 16.83 21.07 -13.08
C ALA A 333 15.48 20.60 -13.67
N LEU A 334 14.91 19.48 -13.21
CA LEU A 334 13.66 18.93 -13.76
C LEU A 334 12.48 19.89 -13.61
N ILE A 335 12.30 20.49 -12.42
CA ILE A 335 11.22 21.47 -12.16
C ILE A 335 11.34 22.75 -13.00
N LYS A 336 12.49 22.99 -13.64
CA LYS A 336 12.76 24.15 -14.50
C LYS A 336 12.48 23.86 -15.99
N ARG A 337 12.09 22.63 -16.34
CA ARG A 337 11.76 22.23 -17.71
C ARG A 337 10.42 22.81 -18.16
N HIS A 338 10.33 23.12 -19.45
CA HIS A 338 9.12 23.65 -20.09
C HIS A 338 7.89 22.71 -20.04
N ASP A 339 8.09 21.42 -19.78
CA ASP A 339 7.06 20.39 -19.65
C ASP A 339 6.77 19.98 -18.21
N ALA A 340 7.54 20.46 -17.22
CA ALA A 340 7.44 20.05 -15.82
C ALA A 340 6.02 20.25 -15.25
N ARG A 341 5.42 21.45 -15.45
CA ARG A 341 4.04 21.75 -14.98
C ARG A 341 2.92 21.07 -15.77
N LYS A 342 3.25 20.38 -16.86
CA LYS A 342 2.29 19.53 -17.59
C LYS A 342 2.37 18.08 -17.09
N ALA A 343 3.58 17.62 -16.78
CA ALA A 343 3.85 16.34 -16.15
C ALA A 343 3.41 16.29 -14.67
N HIS A 344 3.56 17.41 -13.95
CA HIS A 344 3.29 17.58 -12.52
C HIS A 344 2.76 19.01 -12.28
N PRO A 345 1.43 19.22 -12.35
CA PRO A 345 0.84 20.55 -12.12
C PRO A 345 1.23 21.10 -10.74
N THR A 346 1.11 20.25 -9.73
CA THR A 346 1.70 20.35 -8.39
C THR A 346 2.74 19.25 -8.23
N LEU A 347 3.71 19.40 -7.32
CA LEU A 347 4.94 18.59 -7.30
C LEU A 347 4.89 17.38 -6.36
N GLU A 348 3.83 17.21 -5.55
CA GLU A 348 3.77 16.25 -4.44
C GLU A 348 3.99 14.79 -4.86
N HIS A 349 3.54 14.38 -6.05
CA HIS A 349 3.82 13.05 -6.59
C HIS A 349 5.26 12.84 -7.06
N LEU A 350 6.00 13.91 -7.36
CA LEU A 350 7.41 13.85 -7.73
C LEU A 350 8.34 13.97 -6.51
N LEU A 351 7.96 14.74 -5.48
CA LEU A 351 8.79 15.03 -4.31
C LEU A 351 9.41 13.77 -3.62
N PRO A 352 8.72 12.62 -3.49
CA PRO A 352 9.30 11.42 -2.89
C PRO A 352 10.56 10.90 -3.60
N ILE A 353 10.74 11.11 -4.92
CA ILE A 353 11.96 10.66 -5.61
C ILE A 353 13.19 11.47 -5.22
N TYR A 354 13.04 12.75 -4.83
CA TYR A 354 14.15 13.56 -4.33
C TYR A 354 14.62 13.05 -2.96
N VAL A 355 13.68 12.66 -2.09
CA VAL A 355 14.01 12.03 -0.80
C VAL A 355 14.71 10.69 -1.03
N SER A 356 14.19 9.83 -1.93
CA SER A 356 14.82 8.56 -2.30
C SER A 356 16.23 8.76 -2.88
N ALA A 357 16.40 9.73 -3.78
CA ALA A 357 17.65 10.04 -4.45
C ALA A 357 18.70 10.67 -3.51
N GLY A 358 18.27 11.39 -2.47
CA GLY A 358 19.13 11.88 -1.40
C GLY A 358 19.59 10.76 -0.48
N ALA A 359 18.66 9.89 -0.06
CA ALA A 359 18.95 8.72 0.79
C ALA A 359 19.80 7.64 0.08
N ALA A 360 19.89 7.69 -1.24
CA ALA A 360 20.80 6.86 -2.02
C ALA A 360 22.28 7.12 -1.71
N GLY A 361 22.67 8.35 -1.32
CA GLY A 361 24.07 8.70 -1.08
C GLY A 361 24.95 8.42 -2.31
N SER A 362 26.01 7.63 -2.09
CA SER A 362 26.95 7.19 -3.16
C SER A 362 26.39 6.14 -4.12
N ASP A 363 25.23 5.55 -3.84
CA ASP A 363 24.69 4.47 -4.68
C ASP A 363 24.19 5.00 -6.03
N VAL A 364 24.35 4.21 -7.09
CA VAL A 364 23.80 4.53 -8.43
C VAL A 364 22.31 4.16 -8.49
N GLY A 365 21.52 4.99 -9.16
CA GLY A 365 20.11 4.73 -9.41
C GLY A 365 19.88 3.89 -10.67
N GLU A 366 18.88 3.03 -10.63
CA GLU A 366 18.42 2.17 -11.71
C GLU A 366 16.91 2.34 -11.89
N ARG A 367 16.44 2.52 -13.14
CA ARG A 367 15.01 2.48 -13.46
C ARG A 367 14.61 1.03 -13.77
N LEU A 368 14.22 0.28 -12.74
CA LEU A 368 13.84 -1.13 -12.81
C LEU A 368 12.79 -1.39 -13.90
N TRP A 369 11.82 -0.50 -14.03
CA TRP A 369 10.75 -0.58 -15.02
C TRP A 369 10.11 0.79 -15.30
N THR A 370 9.42 0.93 -16.43
CA THR A 370 8.55 2.07 -16.74
C THR A 370 7.40 1.67 -17.64
N PHE A 371 6.29 2.43 -17.55
CA PHE A 371 5.18 2.40 -18.49
C PHE A 371 4.51 3.78 -18.49
N ALA A 372 4.45 4.40 -19.67
CA ALA A 372 3.71 5.64 -19.88
C ALA A 372 2.26 5.31 -20.23
N GLU A 373 1.30 6.01 -19.62
CA GLU A 373 -0.13 5.77 -19.78
C GLU A 373 -0.87 7.12 -19.85
N MET A 374 -1.29 7.55 -21.04
CA MET A 374 -1.87 8.87 -21.28
C MET A 374 -0.99 10.01 -20.70
N SER A 375 -1.38 10.57 -19.56
CA SER A 375 -0.73 11.64 -18.80
C SER A 375 -0.03 11.19 -17.51
N LEU A 376 0.07 9.88 -17.28
CA LEU A 376 0.68 9.25 -16.10
C LEU A 376 1.90 8.41 -16.50
N ASN A 377 2.82 8.17 -15.56
CA ASN A 377 3.94 7.26 -15.78
C ASN A 377 4.27 6.44 -14.53
N TRP A 378 4.41 5.14 -14.72
CA TRP A 378 4.53 4.13 -13.67
C TRP A 378 5.99 3.69 -13.38
N ALA A 379 6.98 4.54 -13.66
CA ALA A 379 8.39 4.18 -13.46
C ALA A 379 8.73 3.84 -12.00
N GLN A 380 9.46 2.74 -11.83
CA GLN A 380 9.93 2.22 -10.56
C GLN A 380 11.46 2.35 -10.53
N TYR A 381 12.01 2.86 -9.43
CA TYR A 381 13.45 3.09 -9.28
C TYR A 381 14.01 2.40 -8.03
N ARG A 382 15.23 1.92 -8.16
CA ARG A 382 16.07 1.41 -7.05
C ARG A 382 17.38 2.18 -7.02
N PHE A 383 17.92 2.42 -5.84
CA PHE A 383 19.26 2.95 -5.64
C PHE A 383 20.05 1.99 -4.76
N GLY A 384 21.21 1.54 -5.25
CA GLY A 384 22.02 0.51 -4.61
C GLY A 384 21.68 -0.90 -5.12
N GLU A 385 22.65 -1.79 -5.04
CA GLU A 385 22.51 -3.16 -5.50
C GLU A 385 21.74 -4.01 -4.48
N VAL A 386 20.99 -5.00 -4.98
CA VAL A 386 20.47 -6.10 -4.17
C VAL A 386 21.26 -7.33 -4.55
N LEU A 387 22.02 -7.85 -3.59
CA LEU A 387 22.82 -9.06 -3.79
C LEU A 387 21.91 -10.24 -4.16
N GLU A 388 22.31 -10.99 -5.19
CA GLU A 388 21.75 -12.32 -5.43
C GLU A 388 22.19 -13.29 -4.31
N ALA A 389 21.34 -14.29 -4.04
CA ALA A 389 21.44 -15.19 -2.89
C ALA A 389 22.04 -16.56 -3.23
#